data_AF-C2EIM7-F1
#
_entry.id   AF-C2EIM7-F1
#
_cell.length_a   1.000
_cell.length_b   1.000
_cell.length_c   1.000
_cell.angle_alpha   90.00
_cell.angle_beta   90.00
_cell.angle_gamma   90.00
#
_symmetry.space_group_name_H-M   'P 1'
#
loop_
_entity.id
_entity.type
_entity.pdbx_description
1 polymer ?
#
loop_
_entity_poly.entity_id
_entity_poly.type
_entity_poly.pdbx_seq_one_letter_code
_entity_poly.pdbx_strand_id
1 'polypeptide(L)'
;MGCLFWRKFYFKSNSFILKKIGGEIMALEMELSPVTEEAFKKYFRELLLEQVNEIRQDEIKSRPYLNKKDMAAWLGVSKNTLDKFIKAGLKVSDINGSQLIGKQTALEFLKDHETYML
;
A
#
# COMPACT_ATOMS: atom_id res chain seq x y z
N MET A 1 -22.39 60.84 14.41
CA MET A 1 -21.69 60.51 13.15
C MET A 1 -20.50 59.64 13.49
N GLY A 2 -20.45 58.43 12.94
CA GLY A 2 -19.37 57.47 13.19
C GLY A 2 -19.76 56.14 12.60
N CYS A 3 -19.65 56.02 11.28
CA CYS A 3 -20.11 54.89 10.50
C CYS A 3 -19.50 53.57 10.97
N LEU A 4 -20.38 52.61 11.22
CA LEU A 4 -20.14 51.19 11.07
C LEU A 4 -19.59 50.92 9.66
N PHE A 5 -18.39 50.35 9.56
CA PHE A 5 -17.95 49.70 8.33
C PHE A 5 -17.27 48.38 8.67
N TRP A 6 -18.06 47.31 8.56
CA TRP A 6 -17.63 45.93 8.64
C TRP A 6 -17.32 45.39 7.23
N ARG A 7 -16.37 44.43 7.18
CA ARG A 7 -16.10 43.39 6.16
C ARG A 7 -15.22 43.72 4.95
N LYS A 8 -14.05 43.06 4.95
CA LYS A 8 -13.84 41.85 4.14
C LYS A 8 -12.80 40.92 4.80
N PHE A 9 -13.28 39.98 5.61
CA PHE A 9 -12.49 38.85 6.07
C PHE A 9 -12.39 37.84 4.92
N TYR A 10 -11.19 37.64 4.38
CA TYR A 10 -10.89 36.46 3.58
C TYR A 10 -10.69 35.28 4.53
N PHE A 11 -11.71 34.43 4.59
CA PHE A 11 -11.67 33.15 5.28
C PHE A 11 -11.04 32.13 4.31
N LYS A 12 -9.82 31.66 4.59
CA LYS A 12 -9.36 30.37 4.06
C LYS A 12 -9.10 29.47 5.26
N SER A 13 -9.91 28.43 5.34
CA SER A 13 -10.11 27.51 6.44
C SER A 13 -8.83 27.10 7.17
N ASN A 14 -8.80 27.30 8.48
CA ASN A 14 -8.71 26.17 9.41
C ASN A 14 -9.17 26.64 10.80
N SER A 15 -10.40 26.25 11.16
CA SER A 15 -10.94 26.44 12.50
C SER A 15 -10.96 25.07 13.17
N PHE A 16 -10.18 24.86 14.22
CA PHE A 16 -10.73 24.55 15.55
C PHE A 16 -9.62 24.36 16.58
N ILE A 17 -9.70 25.22 17.60
CA ILE A 17 -9.60 24.94 19.04
C ILE A 17 -8.42 24.08 19.50
N LEU A 18 -7.49 24.70 20.24
CA LEU A 18 -7.16 24.25 21.60
C LEU A 18 -6.70 25.42 22.50
N LYS A 19 -7.64 25.83 23.37
CA LYS A 19 -7.52 26.16 24.80
C LYS A 19 -6.39 27.08 25.26
N LYS A 20 -6.80 28.28 25.69
CA LYS A 20 -6.06 29.18 26.58
C LYS A 20 -5.81 28.46 27.91
N ILE A 21 -4.62 27.90 28.04
CA ILE A 21 -4.00 27.62 29.33
C ILE A 21 -2.77 28.52 29.35
N GLY A 22 -2.38 29.05 30.51
CA GLY A 22 -1.08 29.68 30.72
C GLY A 22 0.05 28.67 30.52
N GLY A 23 0.13 28.09 29.33
CA GLY A 23 1.00 27.03 28.85
C GLY A 23 1.54 27.45 27.50
N GLU A 24 2.85 27.64 27.45
CA GLU A 24 3.59 27.89 26.22
C GLU A 24 3.42 26.69 25.30
N ILE A 25 2.57 26.85 24.29
CA ILE A 25 2.65 26.02 23.10
C ILE A 25 3.99 26.41 22.48
N MET A 26 5.02 25.57 22.64
CA MET A 26 6.16 25.58 21.73
C MET A 26 5.61 25.23 20.35
N ALA A 27 5.13 26.25 19.66
CA ALA A 27 4.96 26.20 18.22
C ALA A 27 6.38 26.07 17.67
N LEU A 28 6.82 24.83 17.46
CA LEU A 28 7.96 24.55 16.60
C LEU A 28 7.51 24.89 15.18
N GLU A 29 7.44 26.19 14.90
CA GLU A 29 7.27 26.72 13.56
C GLU A 29 8.63 26.59 12.89
N MET A 30 8.95 25.36 12.48
CA MET A 30 10.06 25.13 11.57
C MET A 30 9.63 25.67 10.22
N GLU A 31 10.07 26.88 9.88
CA GLU A 31 10.19 27.28 8.48
C GLU A 31 11.17 26.31 7.82
N LEU A 32 10.63 25.29 7.15
CA LEU A 32 11.43 24.38 6.36
C LEU A 32 12.04 25.19 5.21
N SER A 33 13.35 25.43 5.28
CA SER A 33 14.12 25.89 4.13
C SER A 33 13.77 25.00 2.93
N PRO A 34 13.65 25.53 1.69
CA PRO A 34 13.22 24.76 0.52
C PRO A 34 14.07 23.50 0.28
N VAL A 35 15.33 23.49 0.69
CA VAL A 35 16.21 22.30 0.65
C VAL A 35 15.77 21.22 1.64
N THR A 36 15.32 21.64 2.83
CA THR A 36 14.88 20.75 3.91
C THR A 36 13.48 20.22 3.64
N GLU A 37 12.62 21.03 3.01
CA GLU A 37 11.28 20.62 2.60
C GLU A 37 11.31 19.49 1.58
N GLU A 38 12.21 19.55 0.58
CA GLU A 38 12.32 18.50 -0.43
C GLU A 38 12.90 17.19 0.12
N ALA A 39 13.91 17.29 1.01
CA ALA A 39 14.43 16.12 1.72
C ALA A 39 13.37 15.47 2.62
N PHE A 40 12.59 16.28 3.32
CA PHE A 40 11.48 15.81 4.16
C PHE A 40 10.37 15.17 3.34
N LYS A 41 9.92 15.81 2.26
CA LYS A 41 8.92 15.24 1.33
C LYS A 41 9.42 13.91 0.73
N LYS A 42 10.70 13.81 0.40
CA LYS A 42 11.30 12.57 -0.10
C LYS A 42 11.24 11.47 0.96
N TYR A 43 11.75 11.73 2.16
CA TYR A 43 11.70 10.79 3.27
C TYR A 43 10.26 10.36 3.62
N PHE A 44 9.33 11.31 3.68
CA PHE A 44 7.93 11.04 3.98
C PHE A 44 7.26 10.21 2.88
N ARG A 45 7.60 10.45 1.61
CA ARG A 45 7.15 9.60 0.49
C ARG A 45 7.71 8.18 0.62
N GLU A 46 8.98 8.03 0.94
CA GLU A 46 9.62 6.72 1.12
C GLU A 46 8.93 5.95 2.26
N LEU A 47 8.75 6.57 3.42
CA LEU A 47 8.05 5.97 4.56
C LEU A 47 6.60 5.58 4.22
N LEU A 48 5.85 6.44 3.54
CA LEU A 48 4.48 6.13 3.12
C LEU A 48 4.43 4.98 2.12
N LEU A 49 5.38 4.94 1.17
CA LEU A 49 5.45 3.86 0.17
C LEU A 49 5.78 2.52 0.82
N GLU A 50 6.68 2.50 1.80
CA GLU A 50 6.98 1.31 2.59
C GLU A 50 5.72 0.78 3.30
N GLN A 51 5.03 1.65 4.03
CA GLN A 51 3.80 1.30 4.75
C GLN A 51 2.68 0.80 3.82
N VAL A 52 2.47 1.44 2.66
CA VAL A 52 1.49 0.98 1.66
C VAL A 52 1.88 -0.38 1.08
N ASN A 53 3.16 -0.63 0.85
CA ASN A 53 3.63 -1.91 0.35
C ASN A 53 3.43 -3.03 1.39
N GLU A 54 3.69 -2.77 2.67
CA GLU A 54 3.43 -3.72 3.77
C GLU A 54 1.96 -4.13 3.83
N ILE A 55 1.03 -3.15 3.82
CA ILE A 55 -0.41 -3.42 3.83
C ILE A 55 -0.83 -4.29 2.64
N ARG A 56 -0.33 -3.98 1.44
CA ARG A 56 -0.62 -4.76 0.23
C ARG A 56 -0.10 -6.18 0.30
N GLN A 57 1.05 -6.39 0.94
CA GLN A 57 1.61 -7.74 1.16
C GLN A 57 0.74 -8.52 2.15
N ASP A 58 0.23 -7.90 3.21
CA ASP A 58 -0.64 -8.57 4.17
C ASP A 58 -2.01 -8.93 3.59
N GLU A 59 -2.57 -8.09 2.72
CA GLU A 59 -3.76 -8.43 1.92
C GLU A 59 -3.50 -9.60 0.94
N ILE A 60 -2.33 -9.64 0.30
CA ILE A 60 -1.96 -10.78 -0.55
C ILE A 60 -1.81 -12.05 0.28
N LYS A 61 -1.21 -11.98 1.49
CA LYS A 61 -1.06 -13.13 2.40
C LYS A 61 -2.41 -13.68 2.86
N SER A 62 -3.39 -12.82 3.14
CA SER A 62 -4.70 -13.25 3.64
C SER A 62 -5.61 -13.87 2.57
N ARG A 63 -5.50 -13.45 1.30
CA ARG A 63 -6.35 -13.97 0.22
C ARG A 63 -6.06 -15.45 -0.10
N PRO A 64 -7.07 -16.35 -0.08
CA PRO A 64 -6.86 -17.77 -0.38
C PRO A 64 -6.66 -18.07 -1.88
N TYR A 65 -7.20 -17.21 -2.75
CA TYR A 65 -7.06 -17.30 -4.20
C TYR A 65 -6.38 -16.05 -4.75
N LEU A 66 -5.46 -16.25 -5.68
CA LEU A 66 -4.69 -15.19 -6.32
C LEU A 66 -4.81 -15.28 -7.84
N ASN A 67 -4.72 -14.14 -8.53
CA ASN A 67 -4.54 -14.14 -9.98
C ASN A 67 -3.14 -14.66 -10.35
N LYS A 68 -2.90 -14.95 -11.63
CA LYS A 68 -1.60 -15.47 -12.11
C LYS A 68 -0.40 -14.60 -11.72
N LYS A 69 -0.53 -13.27 -11.79
CA LYS A 69 0.57 -12.34 -11.49
C LYS A 69 0.94 -12.42 -10.00
N ASP A 70 -0.07 -12.34 -9.14
CA ASP A 70 0.12 -12.36 -7.68
C ASP A 70 0.56 -13.75 -7.21
N MET A 71 0.06 -14.83 -7.82
CA MET A 71 0.48 -16.19 -7.51
C MET A 71 1.95 -16.44 -7.86
N ALA A 72 2.41 -15.96 -9.03
CA ALA A 72 3.82 -16.07 -9.41
C ALA A 72 4.73 -15.34 -8.42
N ALA A 73 4.34 -14.13 -8.01
CA ALA A 73 5.07 -13.37 -6.99
C ALA A 73 5.06 -14.07 -5.63
N TRP A 74 3.91 -14.61 -5.21
CA TRP A 74 3.77 -15.31 -3.93
C TRP A 74 4.59 -16.60 -3.85
N LEU A 75 4.66 -17.36 -4.95
CA LEU A 75 5.52 -18.56 -5.06
C LEU A 75 7.01 -18.23 -5.28
N GLY A 76 7.36 -16.97 -5.52
CA GLY A 76 8.74 -16.57 -5.83
C GLY A 76 9.24 -17.03 -7.19
N VAL A 77 8.36 -17.22 -8.18
CA VAL A 77 8.72 -17.70 -9.52
C VAL A 77 8.35 -16.70 -10.62
N SER A 78 8.95 -16.86 -11.81
CA SER A 78 8.56 -16.05 -12.97
C SER A 78 7.15 -16.43 -13.47
N LYS A 79 6.44 -15.50 -14.13
CA LYS A 79 5.15 -15.80 -14.78
C LYS A 79 5.26 -16.95 -15.79
N ASN A 80 6.34 -16.98 -16.57
CA ASN A 80 6.59 -18.06 -17.54
C ASN A 80 6.75 -19.41 -16.84
N THR A 81 7.35 -19.45 -15.65
CA THR A 81 7.46 -20.66 -14.84
C THR A 81 6.08 -21.09 -14.34
N LEU A 82 5.27 -20.17 -13.83
CA LEU A 82 3.90 -20.48 -13.42
C LEU A 82 3.06 -21.00 -14.60
N ASP A 83 3.21 -20.43 -15.80
CA ASP A 83 2.53 -20.93 -16.99
C ASP A 83 2.98 -22.36 -17.36
N LYS A 84 4.24 -22.72 -17.10
CA LYS A 84 4.70 -24.12 -17.22
C LYS A 84 4.02 -25.03 -16.20
N PHE A 85 3.83 -24.58 -14.96
CA PHE A 85 3.09 -25.36 -13.96
C PHE A 85 1.64 -25.59 -14.37
N ILE A 86 0.97 -24.56 -14.89
CA ILE A 86 -0.40 -24.67 -15.43
C ILE A 86 -0.45 -25.68 -16.59
N LYS A 87 0.51 -25.61 -17.52
CA LYS A 87 0.62 -26.59 -18.61
C LYS A 87 0.93 -28.01 -18.11
N ALA A 88 1.62 -28.13 -16.98
CA ALA A 88 1.92 -29.40 -16.33
C ALA A 88 0.77 -29.95 -15.47
N GLY A 89 -0.35 -29.21 -15.32
CA GLY A 89 -1.55 -29.69 -14.66
C GLY A 89 -1.96 -28.94 -13.38
N LEU A 90 -1.30 -27.82 -13.05
CA LEU A 90 -1.78 -26.95 -11.96
C LEU A 90 -3.19 -26.45 -12.28
N LYS A 91 -4.14 -26.78 -11.41
CA LYS A 91 -5.56 -26.42 -11.58
C LYS A 91 -5.76 -24.91 -11.42
N VAL A 92 -6.57 -24.35 -12.31
CA VAL A 92 -6.95 -22.93 -12.34
C VAL A 92 -8.47 -22.84 -12.37
N SER A 93 -9.04 -21.99 -11.52
CA SER A 93 -10.45 -21.63 -11.59
C SER A 93 -10.64 -20.54 -12.64
N ASP A 94 -11.41 -20.83 -13.68
CA ASP A 94 -11.80 -19.86 -14.70
C ASP A 94 -13.29 -19.52 -14.55
N ILE A 95 -13.58 -18.31 -14.06
CA ILE A 95 -14.94 -17.83 -13.86
C ILE A 95 -15.10 -16.55 -14.67
N ASN A 96 -15.90 -16.60 -15.74
CA ASN A 96 -16.16 -15.48 -16.64
C ASN A 96 -14.87 -14.81 -17.18
N GLY A 97 -13.83 -15.60 -17.48
CA GLY A 97 -12.55 -15.11 -17.98
C GLY A 97 -11.58 -14.60 -16.91
N SER A 98 -11.98 -14.62 -15.63
CA SER A 98 -11.09 -14.35 -14.51
C SER A 98 -10.43 -15.65 -14.05
N GLN A 99 -9.10 -15.72 -14.21
CA GLN A 99 -8.30 -16.89 -13.86
C GLN A 99 -7.68 -16.73 -12.47
N LEU A 100 -8.11 -17.57 -11.54
CA LEU A 100 -7.67 -17.59 -10.14
C LEU A 100 -7.06 -18.94 -9.78
N ILE A 101 -6.05 -18.90 -8.93
CA ILE A 101 -5.30 -20.07 -8.45
C ILE A 101 -5.38 -20.07 -6.93
N GLY A 102 -5.84 -21.18 -6.37
CA GLY A 102 -5.86 -21.38 -4.91
C GLY A 102 -4.46 -21.65 -4.39
N LYS A 103 -4.07 -21.01 -3.28
CA LYS A 103 -2.77 -21.24 -2.64
C LYS A 103 -2.58 -22.69 -2.22
N GLN A 104 -3.60 -23.28 -1.61
CA GLN A 104 -3.58 -24.67 -1.17
C GLN A 104 -3.35 -25.62 -2.36
N THR A 105 -4.10 -25.42 -3.45
CA THR A 105 -3.96 -26.20 -4.68
C THR A 105 -2.58 -26.06 -5.31
N ALA A 106 -1.98 -24.86 -5.26
CA ALA A 106 -0.62 -24.66 -5.77
C ALA A 106 0.43 -25.40 -4.92
N LEU A 107 0.29 -25.40 -3.60
CA LEU A 107 1.18 -26.15 -2.70
C LEU A 107 1.05 -27.66 -2.88
N GLU A 108 -0.18 -28.17 -3.01
CA GLU A 108 -0.45 -29.58 -3.31
C GLU A 108 0.19 -30.00 -4.62
N PHE A 109 0.02 -29.19 -5.68
CA PHE A 109 0.68 -29.44 -6.97
C PHE A 109 2.20 -29.52 -6.84
N LEU A 110 2.82 -28.57 -6.12
CA LEU A 110 4.28 -28.59 -5.94
C LEU A 110 4.73 -29.84 -5.19
N LYS A 111 4.02 -30.19 -4.11
CA LYS A 111 4.30 -31.39 -3.31
C LYS A 111 4.21 -32.68 -4.14
N ASP A 112 3.21 -32.79 -4.99
CA ASP A 112 3.03 -33.94 -5.89
C ASP A 112 4.14 -34.06 -6.95
N HIS A 113 4.88 -32.97 -7.21
CA HIS A 113 5.98 -32.90 -8.18
C HIS A 113 7.37 -32.83 -7.51
N GLU A 114 7.45 -33.03 -6.19
CA GLU A 114 8.73 -33.14 -5.51
C GLU A 114 9.47 -34.40 -5.96
N THR A 115 10.77 -34.26 -6.19
CA THR A 115 11.66 -35.36 -6.55
C THR A 115 12.97 -35.17 -5.83
N TYR A 116 13.56 -36.28 -5.38
CA TYR A 116 14.90 -36.26 -4.81
C TYR A 116 15.90 -35.87 -5.90
N MET A 117 16.60 -34.76 -5.68
CA MET A 117 17.78 -34.44 -6.47
C MET A 117 18.92 -35.33 -5.97
N LEU A 118 19.40 -36.22 -6.83
CA LEU A 118 20.59 -37.05 -6.60
C LEU A 118 21.88 -36.28 -6.87
#